data_AF-A0A0D0B590-F1
#
_entry.id   AF-A0A0D0B590-F1
#
_cell.length_a   1.000
_cell.length_b   1.000
_cell.length_c   1.000
_cell.angle_alpha   90.00
_cell.angle_beta   90.00
_cell.angle_gamma   90.00
#
_symmetry.space_group_name_H-M   'P 1'
#
loop_
_entity.id
_entity.type
_entity.pdbx_description
1 polymer ?
#
loop_
_entity_poly.entity_id
_entity_poly.type
_entity_poly.pdbx_seq_one_letter_code
_entity_poly.pdbx_strand_id
1 'polypeptide(L)'
;MLASLTSAAPLVSYYELVSNSSGFSQQQNGLDAQKLNAQFAKMSANDSCTSGGQACIGGAFAQCVGSSWTLTPCSSGLSCFALPLVTKAGTSLACDTQSDAEARFVAAGVQGG
;
A
#
# COMPACT_ATOMS: atom_id res chain seq x y z
N MET A 1 61.97 15.54 -33.04
CA MET A 1 60.61 15.01 -33.22
C MET A 1 60.21 14.40 -31.88
N LEU A 2 59.49 15.14 -31.01
CA LEU A 2 58.01 15.20 -30.90
C LEU A 2 57.42 13.79 -30.64
N ALA A 3 56.65 13.47 -29.60
CA ALA A 3 56.11 14.21 -28.46
C ALA A 3 55.63 13.19 -27.40
N SER A 4 55.77 13.51 -26.11
CA SER A 4 55.17 12.74 -25.01
C SER A 4 53.71 13.17 -24.83
N LEU A 5 52.78 12.23 -24.87
CA LEU A 5 51.34 12.48 -24.67
C LEU A 5 50.98 12.24 -23.20
N THR A 6 50.73 13.30 -22.44
CA THR A 6 50.10 13.23 -21.12
C THR A 6 48.59 13.38 -21.29
N SER A 7 47.82 12.37 -20.87
CA SER A 7 46.35 12.42 -20.88
C SER A 7 45.84 12.88 -19.51
N ALA A 8 45.26 14.07 -19.44
CA ALA A 8 44.54 14.54 -18.27
C ALA A 8 43.03 14.28 -18.46
N ALA A 9 42.43 13.46 -17.60
CA ALA A 9 40.99 13.27 -17.57
C ALA A 9 40.33 14.40 -16.74
N PRO A 10 39.22 15.01 -17.19
CA PRO A 10 38.51 15.99 -16.39
C PRO A 10 37.74 15.28 -15.27
N LEU A 11 37.90 15.76 -14.04
CA LEU A 11 37.06 15.38 -12.91
C LEU A 11 35.69 16.04 -13.10
N VAL A 12 34.75 15.30 -13.69
CA VAL A 12 33.35 15.72 -13.69
C VAL A 12 32.83 15.50 -12.28
N SER A 13 32.62 16.61 -11.57
CA SER A 13 31.94 16.60 -10.27
C SER A 13 30.45 16.38 -10.52
N TYR A 14 30.06 15.10 -10.59
CA TYR A 14 28.67 14.69 -10.48
C TYR A 14 28.28 14.83 -9.01
N TYR A 15 27.74 15.99 -8.66
CA TYR A 15 26.90 16.08 -7.47
C TYR A 15 25.61 15.33 -7.83
N GLU A 16 25.60 14.01 -7.64
CA GLU A 16 24.34 13.29 -7.53
C GLU A 16 23.61 13.91 -6.34
N LEU A 17 22.64 14.76 -6.64
CA LEU A 17 21.62 15.16 -5.69
C LEU A 17 20.76 13.92 -5.45
N VAL A 18 21.29 12.98 -4.67
CA VAL A 18 20.50 11.95 -3.99
C VAL A 18 19.49 12.70 -3.13
N SER A 19 18.32 12.96 -3.73
CA SER A 19 17.13 13.41 -3.03
C SER A 19 16.66 12.23 -2.20
N ASN A 20 17.37 12.00 -1.10
CA ASN A 20 16.97 11.07 -0.06
C ASN A 20 15.77 11.70 0.67
N SER A 21 14.63 11.72 -0.02
CA SER A 21 13.35 12.01 0.62
C SER A 21 13.03 10.82 1.51
N SER A 22 13.41 10.92 2.78
CA SER A 22 13.06 9.96 3.84
C SER A 22 11.56 9.95 4.18
N GLY A 23 10.70 10.35 3.23
CA GLY A 23 9.24 10.34 3.33
C GLY A 23 8.64 9.16 2.59
N PHE A 24 7.45 8.73 3.00
CA PHE A 24 6.67 7.73 2.29
C PHE A 24 5.72 8.40 1.30
N SER A 25 5.36 7.70 0.22
CA SER A 25 4.40 8.20 -0.76
C SER A 25 2.98 7.84 -0.37
N GLN A 26 2.14 8.83 -0.13
CA GLN A 26 0.70 8.65 0.08
C GLN A 26 0.04 7.99 -1.13
N GLN A 27 0.44 8.40 -2.33
CA GLN A 27 -0.07 7.83 -3.57
C GLN A 27 0.25 6.34 -3.67
N GLN A 28 1.46 5.93 -3.26
CA GLN A 28 1.81 4.52 -3.23
C GLN A 28 0.94 3.74 -2.24
N ASN A 29 0.70 4.28 -1.04
CA ASN A 29 -0.21 3.66 -0.07
C ASN A 29 -1.62 3.52 -0.66
N GLY A 30 -2.10 4.50 -1.42
CA GLY A 30 -3.38 4.45 -2.13
C GLY A 30 -3.46 3.31 -3.14
N LEU A 31 -2.45 3.21 -4.02
CA LEU A 31 -2.36 2.13 -5.01
C LEU A 31 -2.27 0.74 -4.35
N ASP A 32 -1.50 0.62 -3.27
CA ASP A 32 -1.36 -0.64 -2.53
C ASP A 32 -2.67 -1.04 -1.87
N ALA A 33 -3.41 -0.09 -1.29
CA ALA A 33 -4.72 -0.34 -0.71
C ALA A 33 -5.77 -0.75 -1.76
N GLN A 34 -5.77 -0.12 -2.95
CA GLN A 34 -6.65 -0.53 -4.05
C GLN A 34 -6.36 -1.97 -4.50
N LYS A 35 -5.06 -2.32 -4.61
CA LYS A 35 -4.65 -3.67 -4.95
C LYS A 35 -5.13 -4.69 -3.92
N LEU A 36 -5.04 -4.36 -2.63
CA LEU A 36 -5.56 -5.20 -1.55
C LEU A 36 -7.09 -5.35 -1.62
N ASN A 37 -7.84 -4.26 -1.81
CA ASN A 37 -9.30 -4.33 -1.97
C ASN A 37 -9.69 -5.22 -3.16
N ALA A 38 -9.01 -5.07 -4.30
CA ALA A 38 -9.24 -5.89 -5.48
C ALA A 38 -8.90 -7.38 -5.27
N GLN A 39 -7.91 -7.68 -4.43
CA GLN A 39 -7.59 -9.05 -4.02
C GLN A 39 -8.67 -9.60 -3.09
N PHE A 40 -9.05 -8.84 -2.07
CA PHE A 40 -10.05 -9.24 -1.09
C PHE A 40 -11.44 -9.47 -1.70
N ALA A 41 -11.81 -8.69 -2.72
CA ALA A 41 -13.05 -8.88 -3.47
C ALA A 41 -13.16 -10.26 -4.17
N LYS A 42 -12.03 -10.96 -4.35
CA LYS A 42 -11.97 -12.30 -4.96
C LYS A 42 -11.90 -13.42 -3.92
N MET A 43 -11.78 -13.08 -2.64
CA MET A 43 -11.63 -14.05 -1.56
C MET A 43 -12.98 -14.47 -1.00
N SER A 44 -13.01 -15.67 -0.44
CA SER A 44 -14.16 -16.27 0.22
C SER A 44 -13.80 -16.69 1.64
N ALA A 45 -14.79 -16.71 2.53
CA ALA A 45 -14.61 -17.20 3.90
C ALA A 45 -14.19 -18.69 3.95
N ASN A 46 -14.42 -19.43 2.86
CA ASN A 46 -14.06 -20.84 2.73
C ASN A 46 -12.62 -21.06 2.22
N ASP A 47 -11.90 -20.00 1.84
CA ASP A 47 -10.52 -20.12 1.38
C ASP A 47 -9.60 -20.51 2.55
N SER A 48 -8.62 -21.37 2.28
CA SER A 48 -7.54 -21.62 3.25
C SER A 48 -6.63 -20.40 3.37
N CYS A 49 -6.09 -20.16 4.57
CA CYS A 49 -5.24 -19.00 4.83
C CYS A 49 -4.02 -19.35 5.69
N THR A 50 -3.08 -18.40 5.78
CA THR A 50 -1.92 -18.51 6.67
C THR A 50 -2.23 -17.82 8.00
N SER A 51 -2.03 -18.53 9.10
CA SER A 51 -2.28 -18.04 10.47
C SER A 51 -1.68 -16.64 10.68
N GLY A 52 -2.46 -15.74 11.27
CA GLY A 52 -2.09 -14.34 11.49
C GLY A 52 -2.37 -13.41 10.30
N GLY A 53 -2.72 -13.95 9.12
CA GLY A 53 -3.19 -13.15 7.99
C GLY A 53 -4.48 -12.39 8.31
N GLN A 54 -4.66 -11.25 7.65
CA GLN A 54 -5.84 -10.39 7.80
C GLN A 54 -6.37 -9.99 6.42
N ALA A 55 -7.69 -9.86 6.28
CA ALA A 55 -8.36 -9.51 5.04
C ALA A 55 -9.69 -8.80 5.28
N CYS A 56 -10.29 -8.27 4.21
CA CYS A 56 -11.68 -7.80 4.20
C CYS A 56 -12.55 -8.71 3.33
N ILE A 57 -13.18 -9.74 3.90
CA ILE A 57 -13.93 -10.74 3.12
C ILE A 57 -15.42 -10.45 3.21
N GLY A 58 -16.07 -10.21 2.06
CA GLY A 58 -17.50 -9.89 2.01
C GLY A 58 -17.90 -8.66 2.84
N GLY A 59 -16.97 -7.71 3.01
CA GLY A 59 -17.16 -6.51 3.83
C GLY A 59 -16.96 -6.72 5.34
N ALA A 60 -16.68 -7.93 5.80
CA ALA A 60 -16.30 -8.20 7.19
C ALA A 60 -14.77 -8.17 7.36
N PHE A 61 -14.32 -7.79 8.56
CA PHE A 61 -12.92 -7.97 8.92
C PHE A 61 -12.65 -9.45 9.16
N ALA A 62 -11.66 -10.01 8.48
CA ALA A 62 -11.30 -11.41 8.59
C ALA A 62 -9.90 -11.56 9.17
N GLN A 63 -9.75 -12.47 10.14
CA GLN A 63 -8.46 -12.89 10.68
C GLN A 63 -8.28 -14.39 10.48
N CYS A 64 -7.11 -14.80 10.00
CA CYS A 64 -6.78 -16.20 9.86
C CYS A 64 -6.32 -16.79 11.19
N VAL A 65 -7.04 -17.81 11.67
CA VAL A 65 -6.67 -18.58 12.87
C VAL A 65 -6.40 -20.01 12.43
N GLY A 66 -5.14 -20.44 12.56
CA GLY A 66 -4.70 -21.70 11.96
C GLY A 66 -4.70 -21.61 10.43
N SER A 67 -5.62 -22.31 9.78
CA SER A 67 -5.77 -22.32 8.32
C SER A 67 -7.13 -21.82 7.82
N SER A 68 -7.95 -21.24 8.70
CA SER A 68 -9.33 -20.84 8.41
C SER A 68 -9.59 -19.37 8.75
N TRP A 69 -10.43 -18.71 7.95
CA TRP A 69 -10.86 -17.35 8.19
C TRP A 69 -11.92 -17.27 9.30
N THR A 70 -11.68 -16.41 10.29
CA THR A 70 -12.68 -15.97 11.26
C THR A 70 -13.14 -14.58 10.88
N LEU A 71 -14.44 -14.42 10.55
CA LEU A 71 -15.01 -13.16 10.12
C LEU A 71 -15.70 -12.45 11.29
N THR A 72 -15.36 -11.19 11.48
CA THR A 72 -16.01 -10.26 12.39
C THR A 72 -16.72 -9.19 11.57
N PRO A 73 -18.06 -9.16 11.56
CA PRO A 73 -18.80 -8.15 10.80
C PRO A 73 -18.51 -6.74 11.35
N CYS A 74 -18.46 -5.77 10.45
CA CYS A 74 -18.45 -4.37 10.83
C CYS A 74 -19.82 -3.95 11.39
N SER A 75 -19.85 -2.86 12.17
CA SER A 75 -21.10 -2.26 12.63
C SER A 75 -22.01 -1.87 11.45
N SER A 76 -23.31 -1.75 11.72
CA SER A 76 -24.30 -1.39 10.69
C SER A 76 -23.89 -0.15 9.90
N GLY A 77 -23.96 -0.22 8.57
CA GLY A 77 -23.61 0.86 7.65
C GLY A 77 -22.11 0.97 7.32
N LEU A 78 -21.26 0.12 7.93
CA LEU A 78 -19.83 0.07 7.66
C LEU A 78 -19.44 -1.20 6.90
N SER A 79 -18.34 -1.14 6.17
CA SER A 79 -17.69 -2.27 5.52
C SER A 79 -16.18 -2.21 5.78
N CYS A 80 -15.53 -3.38 5.77
CA CYS A 80 -14.08 -3.47 5.88
C CYS A 80 -13.42 -3.05 4.56
N PHE A 81 -12.42 -2.17 4.67
CA PHE A 81 -11.59 -1.74 3.55
C PHE A 81 -10.11 -1.81 3.93
N ALA A 82 -9.25 -2.09 2.96
CA ALA A 82 -7.86 -1.66 3.02
C ALA A 82 -7.81 -0.16 2.71
N LEU A 83 -7.19 0.60 3.60
CA LEU A 83 -7.08 2.06 3.53
C LEU A 83 -5.61 2.48 3.51
N PRO A 84 -5.25 3.55 2.78
CA PRO A 84 -3.90 4.10 2.79
C PRO A 84 -3.56 4.67 4.18
N LEU A 85 -2.35 4.38 4.68
CA LEU A 85 -1.85 5.00 5.91
C LEU A 85 -1.43 6.45 5.64
N VAL A 86 -1.78 7.36 6.56
CA VAL A 86 -1.57 8.81 6.37
C VAL A 86 -0.30 9.36 7.02
N THR A 87 0.38 8.61 7.88
CA THR A 87 1.58 9.09 8.62
C THR A 87 2.81 8.22 8.43
N LYS A 88 2.69 7.09 7.72
CA LYS A 88 3.79 6.18 7.37
C LYS A 88 3.47 5.36 6.13
N ALA A 89 4.48 4.70 5.57
CA ALA A 89 4.29 3.76 4.46
C ALA A 89 3.36 2.60 4.84
N GLY A 90 2.56 2.14 3.88
CA GLY A 90 1.71 0.96 3.97
C GLY A 90 0.21 1.26 4.04
N THR A 91 -0.54 0.24 4.44
CA THR A 91 -2.01 0.23 4.48
C THR A 91 -2.51 -0.28 5.84
N SER A 92 -3.80 -0.10 6.11
CA SER A 92 -4.47 -0.65 7.30
C SER A 92 -5.86 -1.15 6.92
N LEU A 93 -6.33 -2.20 7.60
CA LEU A 93 -7.71 -2.65 7.46
C LEU A 93 -8.58 -1.99 8.51
N ALA A 94 -9.72 -1.42 8.10
CA ALA A 94 -10.66 -0.81 9.01
C ALA A 94 -12.09 -0.91 8.49
N CYS A 95 -13.05 -0.93 9.42
CA CYS A 95 -14.46 -0.72 9.11
C CYS A 95 -14.71 0.77 8.92
N ASP A 96 -15.23 1.16 7.76
CA ASP A 96 -15.56 2.55 7.46
C ASP A 96 -16.81 2.62 6.55
N THR A 97 -17.30 3.82 6.27
CA THR A 97 -18.29 4.02 5.20
C THR A 97 -17.60 3.97 3.83
N GLN A 98 -18.33 3.58 2.78
CA GLN A 98 -17.81 3.62 1.40
C GLN A 98 -17.34 5.04 1.02
N SER A 99 -18.13 6.07 1.39
CA SER A 99 -17.80 7.46 1.10
C SER A 99 -16.52 7.94 1.79
N ASP A 100 -16.31 7.54 3.05
CA ASP A 100 -15.10 7.92 3.78
C ASP A 100 -13.87 7.16 3.27
N ALA A 101 -14.03 5.89 2.91
CA ALA A 101 -12.96 5.12 2.26
C ALA A 101 -12.52 5.81 0.95
N GLU A 102 -13.48 6.12 0.06
CA GLU A 102 -13.22 6.83 -1.20
C GLU A 102 -12.54 8.19 -0.98
N ALA A 103 -13.00 8.97 0.00
CA ALA A 103 -12.38 10.25 0.34
C ALA A 103 -10.91 10.11 0.74
N ARG A 104 -10.53 9.03 1.44
CA ARG A 104 -9.13 8.74 1.79
C ARG A 104 -8.28 8.37 0.58
N PHE A 105 -8.83 7.64 -0.38
CA PHE A 105 -8.13 7.34 -1.63
C PHE A 105 -7.90 8.60 -2.47
N VAL A 106 -8.90 9.47 -2.57
CA VAL A 106 -8.76 10.79 -3.22
C VAL A 106 -7.71 11.64 -2.51
N ALA A 107 -7.71 11.68 -1.17
CA ALA A 107 -6.71 12.38 -0.37
C ALA A 107 -5.29 11.81 -0.54
N ALA A 108 -5.17 10.51 -0.82
CA ALA A 108 -3.91 9.85 -1.14
C ALA A 108 -3.43 10.18 -2.57
N GLY A 109 -4.23 10.84 -3.41
CA GLY A 109 -3.87 11.20 -4.78
C GLY A 109 -4.16 10.11 -5.82
N VAL A 110 -5.08 9.17 -5.51
CA VAL A 110 -5.57 8.16 -6.46
C VAL A 110 -7.08 8.30 -6.66
N GLN A 111 -7.62 7.71 -7.73
CA GLN A 111 -9.06 7.73 -8.02
C GLN A 111 -9.70 6.39 -7.67
N GLY A 112 -10.84 6.42 -6.98
CA GLY A 112 -11.59 5.23 -6.57
C GLY A 112 -10.94 4.48 -5.40
N GLY A 113 -11.70 3.55 -4.80
CA GLY A 113 -11.28 2.75 -3.63
C GLY A 113 -11.88 1.36 -3.63
#